data_AF-A0A958SKM1-F1
#
_entry.id   AF-A0A958SKM1-F1
#
_cell.length_a   1.000
_cell.length_b   1.000
_cell.length_c   1.000
_cell.angle_alpha   90.00
_cell.angle_beta   90.00
_cell.angle_gamma   90.00
#
_symmetry.space_group_name_H-M   'P 1'
#
loop_
_entity.id
_entity.type
_entity.pdbx_description
1 polymer ?
#
loop_
_entity_poly.entity_id
_entity_poly.type
_entity_poly.pdbx_seq_one_letter_code
_entity_poly.pdbx_strand_id
1 'polypeptide(L)'
;MNKKITITKIHKDTVQTQYGLKDKIGIKGEDGVWYTCFYKKACESWKVGDVLDLEVEKKGDFHNIILPKEGGFDQGQLKRIEEKLDKVLLLLDPKGDMVDKLSEDAPF
;
A
#
# COMPACT_ATOMS: atom_id res chain seq x y z
N MET A 1 -8.05 -13.44 4.78
CA MET A 1 -7.97 -14.85 5.24
C MET A 1 -6.57 -15.35 4.99
N ASN A 2 -5.88 -15.92 5.98
CA ASN A 2 -4.55 -16.51 5.74
C ASN A 2 -4.69 -17.84 5.00
N LYS A 3 -3.84 -18.02 3.99
CA LYS A 3 -3.81 -19.21 3.15
C LYS A 3 -2.37 -19.60 2.86
N LYS A 4 -2.08 -20.88 3.07
CA LYS A 4 -0.82 -21.50 2.67
C LYS A 4 -0.87 -21.82 1.17
N ILE A 5 0.06 -21.26 0.40
CA ILE A 5 0.10 -21.35 -1.06
C ILE A 5 1.47 -21.88 -1.48
N THR A 6 1.49 -23.04 -2.13
CA THR A 6 2.67 -23.55 -2.84
C THR A 6 2.72 -22.94 -4.24
N ILE A 7 3.80 -22.24 -4.58
CA ILE A 7 3.94 -21.58 -5.88
C ILE A 7 4.27 -22.60 -6.96
N THR A 8 3.42 -22.71 -7.97
CA THR A 8 3.68 -23.53 -9.17
C THR A 8 4.12 -22.70 -10.37
N LYS A 9 3.70 -21.43 -10.46
CA LYS A 9 4.11 -20.49 -11.50
C LYS A 9 4.16 -19.07 -10.97
N ILE A 10 5.03 -18.25 -11.55
CA ILE A 10 5.12 -16.81 -11.29
C ILE A 10 4.97 -16.06 -12.61
N HIS A 11 4.21 -14.98 -12.61
CA HIS A 11 4.04 -14.06 -13.73
C HIS A 11 4.25 -12.64 -13.24
N LYS A 12 5.00 -11.83 -13.99
CA LYS A 12 5.28 -10.42 -13.70
C LYS A 12 4.78 -9.59 -14.86
N ASP A 13 4.09 -8.51 -14.56
CA ASP A 13 3.51 -7.61 -15.55
C ASP A 13 3.49 -6.17 -15.00
N THR A 14 3.29 -5.19 -15.86
CA THR A 14 3.16 -3.78 -15.48
C THR A 14 1.80 -3.27 -15.95
N VAL A 15 0.99 -2.79 -15.02
CA VAL A 15 -0.38 -2.33 -15.29
C VAL A 15 -0.49 -0.81 -15.16
N GLN A 16 -1.20 -0.18 -16.09
CA GLN A 16 -1.56 1.23 -15.99
C GLN A 16 -2.69 1.41 -14.98
N THR A 17 -2.47 2.25 -13.97
CA THR A 17 -3.49 2.62 -12.97
C THR A 17 -3.78 4.11 -13.03
N GLN A 18 -4.82 4.57 -12.33
CA GLN A 18 -5.09 6.00 -12.11
C GLN A 18 -3.93 6.75 -11.41
N TYR A 19 -2.99 6.00 -10.80
CA TYR A 19 -1.81 6.54 -10.12
C TYR A 19 -0.51 6.30 -10.90
N GLY A 20 -0.61 5.97 -12.19
CA GLY A 20 0.52 5.66 -13.07
C GLY A 20 0.75 4.16 -13.26
N LEU A 21 1.87 3.82 -13.91
CA LEU A 21 2.31 2.44 -14.12
C LEU A 21 2.71 1.82 -12.77
N LYS A 22 2.22 0.60 -12.53
CA LYS A 22 2.53 -0.17 -11.33
C LYS A 22 2.85 -1.61 -11.70
N ASP A 23 3.95 -2.11 -11.17
CA ASP A 23 4.33 -3.50 -11.36
C ASP A 23 3.42 -4.42 -10.54
N LYS A 24 3.04 -5.52 -11.14
CA LYS A 24 2.14 -6.54 -10.62
C LYS A 24 2.83 -7.89 -10.68
N ILE A 25 2.62 -8.70 -9.66
CA ILE A 25 3.03 -10.09 -9.62
C ILE A 25 1.81 -10.98 -9.42
N GLY A 26 1.76 -12.05 -10.20
CA GLY A 26 0.82 -13.15 -10.07
C GLY A 26 1.57 -14.43 -9.71
N ILE A 27 1.08 -15.17 -8.73
CA ILE A 27 1.54 -16.52 -8.40
C ILE A 27 0.40 -17.50 -8.62
N LYS A 28 0.69 -18.66 -9.20
CA LYS A 28 -0.27 -19.74 -9.33
C LYS A 28 -0.06 -20.74 -8.21
N GLY A 29 -1.12 -21.03 -7.45
CA GLY A 29 -1.10 -22.08 -6.43
C GLY A 29 -1.14 -23.48 -7.02
N GLU A 30 -0.82 -24.50 -6.23
CA GLU A 30 -1.08 -25.90 -6.56
C GLU A 30 -2.57 -26.19 -6.74
N ASP A 31 -3.44 -25.42 -6.10
CA ASP A 31 -4.90 -25.46 -6.28
C ASP A 31 -5.35 -24.94 -7.67
N GLY A 32 -4.41 -24.51 -8.52
CA GLY A 32 -4.68 -24.03 -9.85
C GLY A 32 -5.13 -22.56 -9.91
N VAL A 33 -5.30 -21.90 -8.76
CA VAL A 33 -5.80 -20.52 -8.65
C VAL A 33 -4.65 -19.52 -8.81
N TRP A 34 -4.93 -18.41 -9.50
CA TRP A 34 -4.02 -17.28 -9.59
C TRP A 34 -4.27 -16.29 -8.46
N TYR A 35 -3.21 -15.98 -7.72
CA TYR A 35 -3.18 -14.98 -6.66
C TYR A 35 -2.34 -13.80 -7.13
N THR A 36 -2.84 -12.58 -6.98
CA THR A 36 -2.15 -11.40 -7.53
C THR A 36 -1.99 -10.28 -6.51
N CYS A 37 -0.90 -9.54 -6.62
CA CYS A 37 -0.72 -8.27 -5.90
C CYS A 37 0.19 -7.33 -6.68
N PHE A 38 0.22 -6.06 -6.26
CA PHE A 38 1.27 -5.17 -6.72
C PHE A 38 2.62 -5.61 -6.16
N TYR A 39 3.65 -5.47 -6.97
CA TYR A 39 5.00 -5.85 -6.62
C TYR A 39 5.48 -5.09 -5.37
N LYS A 40 6.09 -5.83 -4.45
CA LYS A 40 6.77 -5.31 -3.26
C LYS A 40 8.11 -6.02 -3.10
N LYS A 41 9.04 -5.47 -2.30
CA LYS A 41 10.33 -6.12 -2.04
C LYS A 41 10.18 -7.53 -1.47
N ALA A 42 9.16 -7.77 -0.65
CA ALA A 42 8.84 -9.11 -0.16
C ALA A 42 8.63 -10.16 -1.28
N CYS A 43 8.26 -9.74 -2.50
CA CYS A 43 8.06 -10.61 -3.65
C CYS A 43 9.36 -10.96 -4.40
N GLU A 44 10.48 -10.29 -4.13
CA GLU A 44 11.77 -10.52 -4.81
C GLU A 44 12.31 -11.92 -4.54
N SER A 45 12.07 -12.44 -3.34
CA SER A 45 12.55 -13.75 -2.90
C SER A 45 11.65 -14.92 -3.33
N TRP A 46 10.48 -14.65 -3.92
CA TRP A 46 9.52 -15.69 -4.27
C TRP A 46 9.99 -16.49 -5.48
N LYS A 47 10.00 -17.81 -5.33
CA LYS A 47 10.34 -18.76 -6.40
C LYS A 47 9.34 -19.91 -6.49
N VAL A 48 9.31 -20.55 -7.65
CA VAL A 48 8.52 -21.77 -7.85
C VAL A 48 8.99 -22.86 -6.87
N GLY A 49 8.04 -23.53 -6.22
CA GLY A 49 8.27 -24.49 -5.15
C GLY A 49 8.24 -23.90 -3.74
N ASP A 50 8.25 -22.57 -3.58
CA ASP A 50 8.08 -21.96 -2.26
C ASP A 50 6.68 -22.19 -1.72
N VAL A 51 6.59 -22.36 -0.41
CA VAL A 51 5.35 -22.42 0.34
C VAL A 51 5.21 -21.14 1.16
N LEU A 52 4.28 -20.28 0.78
CA LEU A 52 4.03 -18.99 1.43
C LEU A 52 2.76 -19.06 2.27
N ASP A 53 2.76 -18.46 3.46
CA ASP A 53 1.55 -18.19 4.22
C ASP A 53 1.17 -16.73 4.01
N LEU A 54 0.12 -16.50 3.23
CA LEU A 54 -0.27 -15.17 2.76
C LEU A 54 -1.71 -14.85 3.13
N GLU A 55 -1.95 -13.60 3.48
CA GLU A 55 -3.30 -13.10 3.57
C GLU A 55 -3.87 -12.88 2.17
N VAL A 56 -5.03 -13.47 1.91
CA VAL A 56 -5.74 -13.35 0.64
C VAL A 56 -7.14 -12.77 0.87
N GLU A 57 -7.53 -11.87 -0.03
CA GLU A 57 -8.88 -11.32 -0.15
C GLU A 57 -9.48 -11.76 -1.49
N LYS A 58 -10.68 -12.35 -1.45
CA LYS A 58 -11.44 -12.71 -2.65
C LYS A 58 -12.42 -11.58 -2.98
N LYS A 59 -12.29 -11.00 -4.17
CA LYS A 59 -13.22 -9.99 -4.71
C LYS A 59 -13.76 -10.47 -6.05
N GLY A 60 -14.96 -11.05 -6.02
CA GLY A 60 -15.52 -11.76 -7.18
C GLY A 60 -14.65 -12.96 -7.55
N ASP A 61 -14.18 -12.99 -8.79
CA ASP A 61 -13.30 -14.05 -9.31
C ASP A 61 -11.81 -13.79 -9.03
N PHE A 62 -11.46 -12.61 -8.52
CA PHE A 62 -10.09 -12.23 -8.26
C PHE A 62 -9.66 -12.64 -6.85
N HIS A 63 -8.46 -13.23 -6.75
CA HIS A 63 -7.80 -13.54 -5.48
C HIS A 63 -6.60 -12.61 -5.30
N ASN A 64 -6.75 -11.65 -4.41
CA ASN A 64 -5.74 -10.62 -4.18
C ASN A 64 -4.91 -10.96 -2.94
N ILE A 65 -3.59 -10.93 -3.07
CA ILE A 65 -2.68 -11.08 -1.94
C ILE A 65 -2.60 -9.74 -1.22
N ILE A 66 -2.91 -9.75 0.07
CA ILE A 66 -2.70 -8.62 0.98
C ILE A 66 -1.31 -8.80 1.57
N LEU A 67 -0.37 -8.00 1.07
CA LEU A 67 0.93 -7.87 1.70
C LEU A 67 0.87 -6.72 2.72
N PRO A 68 1.47 -6.88 3.91
CA PRO A 68 1.58 -5.79 4.87
C PRO A 68 2.17 -4.56 4.18
N LYS A 69 1.66 -3.38 4.52
CA LYS A 69 2.25 -2.13 4.04
C LYS A 69 3.66 -2.06 4.63
N GLU A 70 4.68 -2.01 3.77
CA GLU A 70 6.01 -1.60 4.24
C GLU A 70 5.81 -0.19 4.81
N GLY A 71 6.08 -0.04 6.10
CA GLY A 71 5.85 1.21 6.82
C GLY A 71 6.66 2.33 6.18
N GLY A 72 5.95 3.34 5.70
CA GLY A 72 6.53 4.52 5.07
C GLY A 72 5.52 5.11 4.10
N PHE A 73 4.99 6.27 4.43
CA PHE A 73 4.45 7.12 3.39
C PHE A 73 5.61 7.45 2.44
N ASP A 74 5.44 7.23 1.14
CA ASP A 74 6.39 7.82 0.20
C ASP A 74 6.36 9.36 0.35
N GLN A 75 7.44 10.06 0.02
CA GLN A 75 7.50 11.53 0.17
C GLN A 75 6.37 12.25 -0.56
N GLY A 76 5.84 11.69 -1.65
CA GLY A 76 4.69 12.23 -2.36
C GLY A 76 3.37 12.06 -1.60
N GLN A 77 3.22 10.95 -0.87
CA GLN A 77 2.10 10.74 0.04
C GLN A 77 2.18 11.66 1.26
N LEU A 78 3.37 11.85 1.85
CA LEU A 78 3.58 12.83 2.92
C LEU A 78 3.22 14.23 2.45
N LYS A 79 3.73 14.65 1.30
CA LYS A 79 3.45 15.97 0.74
C LYS A 79 1.96 16.20 0.47
N ARG A 80 1.24 15.19 -0.02
CA ARG A 80 -0.23 15.28 -0.20
C ARG A 80 -0.98 15.34 1.12
N ILE A 81 -0.45 14.74 2.18
CA ILE A 81 -1.04 14.82 3.52
C ILE A 81 -0.78 16.20 4.11
N GLU A 82 0.45 16.73 3.98
CA GLU A 82 0.82 18.11 4.35
C GLU A 82 -0.08 19.13 3.63
N GLU A 83 -0.18 19.06 2.29
CA GLU A 83 -1.04 19.96 1.51
C GLU A 83 -2.53 19.90 1.91
N LYS A 84 -3.00 18.74 2.37
CA LYS A 84 -4.37 18.60 2.87
C LYS A 84 -4.53 19.17 4.27
N LEU A 85 -3.53 18.99 5.14
CA LEU A 85 -3.51 19.57 6.48
C LEU A 85 -3.47 21.09 6.41
N ASP A 86 -2.62 21.67 5.56
CA ASP A 86 -2.52 23.12 5.37
C ASP A 86 -3.86 23.73 4.93
N LYS A 87 -4.56 23.07 4.00
CA LYS A 87 -5.90 23.51 3.56
C LYS A 87 -6.93 23.45 4.68
N VAL A 88 -6.89 22.41 5.51
CA VAL A 88 -7.82 22.29 6.64
C VAL A 88 -7.51 23.35 7.71
N LEU A 89 -6.23 23.61 7.99
CA LEU A 89 -5.80 24.66 8.91
C LEU A 89 -6.23 26.05 8.43
N LEU A 90 -6.03 26.36 7.16
CA LEU A 90 -6.49 27.62 6.55
C LEU A 90 -8.02 27.80 6.59
N LEU A 91 -8.79 26.70 6.58
CA LEU A 91 -10.25 26.76 6.69
C LEU A 91 -10.71 26.92 8.15
N LEU A 92 -10.00 26.32 9.09
CA LEU A 92 -10.31 26.40 10.53
C LEU A 92 -9.83 27.71 11.16
N ASP A 93 -8.75 28.28 10.63
CA ASP A 93 -8.16 29.54 11.08
C ASP A 93 -7.62 30.35 9.88
N PRO A 94 -8.50 31.06 9.15
CA PRO A 94 -8.14 31.80 7.94
C PRO A 94 -7.19 32.98 8.17
N LYS A 95 -7.04 33.41 9.43
CA LYS A 95 -6.24 34.56 9.82
C LYS A 95 -4.92 34.17 10.50
N GLY A 96 -4.75 32.90 10.88
CA GLY A 96 -3.58 32.44 11.64
C GLY A 96 -3.63 32.79 13.14
N ASP A 97 -4.79 33.26 13.62
CA ASP A 97 -4.96 33.79 14.98
C ASP A 97 -4.84 32.71 16.08
N MET A 98 -4.95 31.41 15.73
CA MET A 98 -4.77 30.28 16.65
C MET A 98 -3.31 29.85 16.80
N VAL A 99 -2.49 30.02 15.74
CA VAL A 99 -1.06 29.67 15.78
C VAL A 99 -0.31 30.66 16.68
N ASP A 100 -0.67 31.94 16.61
CA ASP A 100 -0.07 32.99 17.44
C ASP A 100 -0.32 32.73 18.94
N LYS A 101 -1.54 32.30 19.30
CA LYS A 101 -1.91 32.01 20.70
C LYS A 101 -1.22 30.78 21.31
N LEU A 102 -0.87 29.78 20.50
CA LEU A 102 -0.16 28.58 20.98
C LEU A 102 1.32 28.85 21.30
N SER A 103 1.90 29.90 20.72
CA SER A 103 3.28 30.32 21.01
C SER A 103 3.42 31.19 22.27
N GLU A 104 2.34 31.83 22.70
CA GLU A 104 2.32 32.64 23.92
C GLU A 104 2.07 31.80 25.19
N ASP A 105 1.41 30.64 25.06
CA ASP A 105 1.06 29.75 26.19
C ASP A 105 2.08 28.61 26.44
N ALA A 106 3.22 28.60 25.76
CA ALA A 106 4.31 27.66 26.04
C ALA A 106 5.24 28.23 27.12
N PRO A 107 5.17 27.79 28.39
CA PRO A 107 6.21 28.13 29.35
C PRO A 107 7.51 27.42 28.96
N PHE A 108 8.62 28.13 29.07
CA PHE A 108 9.97 27.54 29.11
C PHE A 108 10.05 26.39 30.13
#